data_AF-A0A454CRN0-F1
#
_entry.id   AF-A0A454CRN0-F1
#
_cell.length_a   1.000
_cell.length_b   1.000
_cell.length_c   1.000
_cell.angle_alpha   90.00
_cell.angle_beta   90.00
_cell.angle_gamma   90.00
#
_symmetry.space_group_name_H-M   'P 1'
#
loop_
_entity.id
_entity.type
_entity.pdbx_description
1 polymer ?
#
loop_
_entity_poly.entity_id
_entity_poly.type
_entity_poly.pdbx_seq_one_letter_code
_entity_poly.pdbx_strand_id
1 'polypeptide(L)'
;MKKPTFGPLQPVAVFALFSLVFLSTSRILLAFWLSDRIESFNDLIYILGQGLRVDFATICWLFILPGLLSALLPVTGKIGECWKWLLRCWMVAGLWILVYMELATAPFIQEYDLRPNRLFVEYLIYPKEVFSMLWTGYKLELFIGTLGTVITLFLGWKWSKKLTDNAQQVNWKWRPVLAILVVLIGVAGARSSLGHRPLNPAMVAFSNDPLMNDLALNSSYSLLFAVNNMKSEKSAEQFYGKMDDQKMLDIVRASSAKSDFDPSLLPTMNSNQATYQGKPKNLVILLQESLGAQFVGSLGGLPLTPNFDKLMNEGWQFTQMYATGTRSVRGIEAVTTGFPPSPSRAVVKLSKSQTGFFTIADLLKNRGYHTEFIYGGEANFDNMKTFFFGNGFDQIVEEKDYENPEFVGSWGVSDEDLYTKADQEFERLSKTDKPFFSLVFSSSNHSPYEYPEGKI
;
A
#
# COMPACT_ATOMS: atom_id res chain seq x y z
N MET A 1 -26.75 30.93 25.08
CA MET A 1 -25.84 30.72 23.92
C MET A 1 -26.61 29.99 22.82
N LYS A 2 -26.77 30.59 21.63
CA LYS A 2 -27.37 29.92 20.47
C LYS A 2 -26.44 28.76 20.08
N LYS A 3 -26.94 27.52 20.16
CA LYS A 3 -26.18 26.34 19.70
C LYS A 3 -25.87 26.52 18.21
N PRO A 4 -24.63 26.25 17.76
CA PRO A 4 -24.31 26.30 16.33
C PRO A 4 -25.14 25.21 15.64
N THR A 5 -26.19 25.62 14.94
CA THR A 5 -27.04 24.73 14.14
C THR A 5 -26.40 24.62 12.76
N PHE A 6 -25.62 23.58 12.52
CA PHE A 6 -25.07 23.23 11.19
C PHE A 6 -26.14 22.74 10.20
N GLY A 7 -27.41 23.13 10.41
CA GLY A 7 -28.54 22.79 9.56
C GLY A 7 -28.73 21.28 9.39
N PRO A 8 -29.07 20.80 8.17
CA PRO A 8 -29.31 19.39 7.94
C PRO A 8 -28.04 18.54 7.96
N LEU A 9 -26.85 19.16 7.92
CA LEU A 9 -25.55 18.47 7.97
C LEU A 9 -25.09 18.15 9.40
N GLN A 10 -25.74 18.73 10.42
CA GLN A 10 -25.35 18.55 11.82
C GLN A 10 -25.21 17.07 12.24
N PRO A 11 -26.16 16.16 11.93
CA PRO A 11 -26.02 14.77 12.34
C PRO A 11 -24.77 14.11 11.73
N VAL A 12 -24.52 14.34 10.44
CA VAL A 12 -23.36 13.81 9.72
C VAL A 12 -22.06 14.35 10.30
N ALA A 13 -21.96 15.66 10.50
CA ALA A 13 -20.75 16.30 11.03
C ALA A 13 -20.42 15.81 12.45
N VAL A 14 -21.43 15.62 13.30
CA VAL A 14 -21.24 15.12 14.67
C VAL A 14 -20.79 13.66 14.69
N PHE A 15 -21.41 12.79 13.87
CA PHE A 15 -20.97 11.40 13.73
C PHE A 15 -19.57 11.29 13.13
N ALA A 16 -19.24 12.12 12.13
CA ALA A 16 -17.92 12.19 11.53
C ALA A 16 -16.86 12.57 12.55
N LEU A 17 -17.09 13.64 13.33
CA LEU A 17 -16.16 14.07 14.37
C LEU A 17 -15.97 13.00 15.46
N PHE A 18 -17.05 12.37 15.91
CA PHE A 18 -16.96 11.28 16.89
C PHE A 18 -16.16 10.10 16.34
N SER A 19 -16.40 9.72 15.08
CA SER A 19 -15.66 8.64 14.43
C SER A 19 -14.17 8.96 14.32
N LEU A 20 -13.82 10.22 14.02
CA LEU A 20 -12.42 10.67 13.93
C LEU A 20 -11.72 10.57 15.28
N VAL A 21 -12.38 11.04 16.34
CA VAL A 21 -11.87 10.95 17.71
C VAL A 21 -11.72 9.48 18.12
N PHE A 22 -12.73 8.65 17.85
CA PHE A 22 -12.68 7.22 18.15
C PHE A 22 -11.49 6.52 17.47
N LEU A 23 -11.31 6.70 16.16
CA LEU A 23 -10.21 6.10 15.41
C LEU A 23 -8.85 6.61 15.89
N SER A 24 -8.74 7.91 16.18
CA SER A 24 -7.51 8.51 16.74
C SER A 24 -7.19 7.94 18.12
N THR A 25 -8.19 7.80 18.99
CA THR A 25 -8.02 7.18 20.32
C THR A 25 -7.63 5.70 20.19
N SER A 26 -8.27 4.95 19.29
CA SER A 26 -7.90 3.55 18.99
C SER A 26 -6.43 3.46 18.61
N ARG A 27 -5.97 4.30 17.67
CA ARG A 27 -4.58 4.33 17.24
C ARG A 27 -3.62 4.70 18.36
N ILE A 28 -3.96 5.69 19.18
CA ILE A 28 -3.14 6.08 20.34
C ILE A 28 -3.00 4.90 21.30
N LEU A 29 -4.09 4.18 21.61
CA LEU A 29 -4.06 3.00 22.47
C LEU A 29 -3.21 1.87 21.86
N LEU A 30 -3.32 1.63 20.55
CA LEU A 30 -2.49 0.65 19.84
C LEU A 30 -1.00 1.05 19.84
N ALA A 31 -0.69 2.33 19.64
CA ALA A 31 0.68 2.84 19.68
C ALA A 31 1.28 2.74 21.09
N PHE A 32 0.47 2.93 22.14
CA PHE A 32 0.91 2.69 23.52
C PHE A 32 1.12 1.20 23.81
N TRP A 33 0.25 0.33 23.30
CA TRP A 33 0.41 -1.12 23.47
C TRP A 33 1.66 -1.65 22.74
N LEU A 34 1.98 -1.10 21.57
CA LEU A 34 3.09 -1.52 20.72
C LEU A 34 4.30 -0.58 20.83
N SER A 35 4.44 0.14 21.95
CA SER A 35 5.50 1.13 22.13
C SER A 35 6.90 0.55 21.98
N ASP A 36 7.10 -0.72 22.33
CA ASP A 36 8.38 -1.41 22.27
C ASP A 36 8.89 -1.62 20.82
N ARG A 37 8.00 -1.51 19.82
CA ARG A 37 8.35 -1.59 18.39
C ARG A 37 8.55 -0.23 17.73
N ILE A 38 8.21 0.85 18.42
CA ILE A 38 8.36 2.21 17.91
C ILE A 38 9.79 2.67 18.22
N GLU A 39 10.64 2.71 17.18
CA GLU A 39 12.07 2.99 17.33
C GLU A 39 12.37 4.42 17.79
N SER A 40 11.55 5.39 17.38
CA SER A 40 11.77 6.80 17.71
C SER A 40 10.48 7.59 17.99
N PHE A 41 10.63 8.72 18.71
CA PHE A 41 9.53 9.67 18.91
C PHE A 41 9.01 10.28 17.60
N ASN A 42 9.87 10.38 16.58
CA ASN A 42 9.48 10.84 15.26
C ASN A 42 8.55 9.82 14.58
N ASP A 43 8.80 8.52 14.75
CA ASP A 43 7.92 7.47 14.23
C ASP A 43 6.55 7.51 14.90
N LEU A 44 6.50 7.77 16.21
CA LEU A 44 5.23 7.97 16.91
C LEU A 44 4.46 9.17 16.34
N ILE A 45 5.11 10.32 16.16
CA ILE A 45 4.49 11.50 15.54
C ILE A 45 4.00 11.16 14.13
N TYR A 46 4.79 10.42 13.36
CA TYR A 46 4.45 10.02 12.00
C TYR A 46 3.22 9.11 11.97
N ILE A 47 3.19 8.06 12.80
CA ILE A 47 2.05 7.12 12.96
C ILE A 47 0.78 7.90 13.32
N LEU A 48 0.84 8.81 14.29
CA LEU A 48 -0.32 9.57 14.73
C LEU A 48 -0.77 10.61 13.68
N GLY A 49 0.18 11.30 13.05
CA GLY A 49 -0.08 12.34 12.05
C GLY A 49 -0.65 11.78 10.74
N GLN A 50 0.03 10.78 10.14
CA GLN A 50 -0.50 10.08 8.96
C GLN A 50 -1.76 9.28 9.32
N GLY A 51 -1.84 8.75 10.54
CA GLY A 51 -3.03 8.15 11.09
C GLY A 51 -4.26 9.05 11.02
N LEU A 52 -4.16 10.26 11.54
CA LEU A 52 -5.25 11.24 11.50
C LEU A 52 -5.66 11.56 10.06
N ARG A 53 -4.69 11.64 9.14
CA ARG A 53 -4.93 11.86 7.71
C ARG A 53 -5.72 10.70 7.09
N VAL A 54 -5.37 9.44 7.40
CA VAL A 54 -6.09 8.26 6.90
C VAL A 54 -7.49 8.15 7.49
N ASP A 55 -7.65 8.47 8.78
CA ASP A 55 -8.97 8.48 9.43
C ASP A 55 -9.89 9.53 8.83
N PHE A 56 -9.37 10.74 8.60
CA PHE A 56 -10.12 11.81 7.94
C PHE A 56 -10.55 11.37 6.53
N ALA A 57 -9.65 10.77 5.76
CA ALA A 57 -9.99 10.23 4.43
C ALA A 57 -11.08 9.16 4.52
N THR A 58 -10.97 8.21 5.45
CA THR A 58 -11.95 7.14 5.68
C THR A 58 -13.34 7.70 5.99
N ILE A 59 -13.40 8.73 6.83
CA ILE A 59 -14.62 9.42 7.21
C ILE A 59 -15.21 10.20 6.03
N CYS A 60 -14.38 10.84 5.22
CA CYS A 60 -14.83 11.48 3.98
C CYS A 60 -15.44 10.46 3.00
N TRP A 61 -14.79 9.31 2.79
CA TRP A 61 -15.35 8.22 1.97
C TRP A 61 -16.70 7.74 2.52
N LEU A 62 -16.81 7.59 3.84
CA LEU A 62 -18.04 7.10 4.50
C LEU A 62 -19.19 8.12 4.47
N PHE A 63 -18.89 9.43 4.57
CA PHE A 63 -19.90 10.46 4.82
C PHE A 63 -20.13 11.47 3.68
N ILE A 64 -19.37 11.43 2.58
CA ILE A 64 -19.59 12.34 1.44
C ILE A 64 -21.00 12.21 0.85
N LEU A 65 -21.46 10.99 0.59
CA LEU A 65 -22.78 10.72 0.02
C LEU A 65 -23.93 11.11 0.98
N PRO A 66 -23.97 10.64 2.25
CA PRO A 66 -25.02 11.05 3.17
C PRO A 66 -24.96 12.54 3.52
N GLY A 67 -23.78 13.17 3.49
CA GLY A 67 -23.63 14.62 3.61
C GLY A 67 -24.28 15.35 2.43
N LEU A 68 -23.99 14.93 1.19
CA LEU A 68 -24.55 15.51 -0.02
C LEU A 68 -26.08 15.41 -0.04
N LEU A 69 -26.60 14.21 0.26
CA LEU A 69 -28.04 13.98 0.32
C LEU A 69 -28.69 14.79 1.46
N SER A 70 -28.04 14.91 2.61
CA SER A 70 -28.51 15.77 3.70
C SER A 70 -28.53 17.26 3.33
N ALA A 71 -27.60 17.73 2.50
CA ALA A 71 -27.62 19.11 2.03
C ALA A 71 -28.83 19.39 1.11
N LEU A 72 -29.23 18.42 0.28
CA LEU A 72 -30.24 18.60 -0.76
C LEU A 72 -31.66 18.25 -0.32
N LEU A 73 -31.83 17.14 0.42
CA LEU A 73 -33.14 16.60 0.78
C LEU A 73 -33.80 17.40 1.92
N PRO A 74 -35.14 17.44 1.97
CA PRO A 74 -35.86 18.04 3.09
C PRO A 74 -35.70 17.19 4.35
N VAL A 75 -35.73 17.83 5.52
CA VAL A 75 -35.70 17.21 6.86
C VAL A 75 -37.11 16.98 7.40
N THR A 76 -38.11 17.67 6.84
CA THR A 76 -39.53 17.60 7.24
C THR A 76 -40.40 16.90 6.18
N GLY A 77 -41.60 16.49 6.58
CA GLY A 77 -42.55 15.77 5.71
C GLY A 77 -42.17 14.31 5.48
N LYS A 78 -42.99 13.58 4.70
CA LYS A 78 -42.80 12.13 4.47
C LYS A 78 -41.41 11.79 3.89
N ILE A 79 -40.93 12.61 2.95
CA ILE A 79 -39.60 12.46 2.34
C ILE A 79 -38.51 12.68 3.39
N GLY A 80 -38.65 13.68 4.26
CA GLY A 80 -37.70 13.95 5.32
C GLY A 80 -37.65 12.89 6.41
N GLU A 81 -38.80 12.31 6.81
CA GLU A 81 -38.83 11.18 7.75
C GLU A 81 -38.17 9.93 7.15
N CYS A 82 -38.44 9.63 5.88
CA CYS A 82 -37.78 8.54 5.16
C CYS A 82 -36.26 8.77 5.09
N TRP A 83 -35.84 9.99 4.71
CA TRP A 83 -34.42 10.35 4.65
C TRP A 83 -33.74 10.26 6.01
N LYS A 84 -34.35 10.81 7.07
CA LYS A 84 -33.81 10.71 8.44
C LYS A 84 -33.63 9.25 8.86
N TRP A 85 -34.59 8.38 8.54
CA TRP A 85 -34.46 6.96 8.85
C TRP A 85 -33.28 6.32 8.09
N LEU A 86 -33.16 6.54 6.77
CA LEU A 86 -32.05 6.05 5.96
C LEU A 86 -30.69 6.59 6.46
N LEU A 87 -30.62 7.88 6.78
CA LEU A 87 -29.43 8.52 7.32
C LEU A 87 -29.01 7.89 8.65
N ARG A 88 -29.97 7.60 9.55
CA ARG A 88 -29.68 6.92 10.82
C ARG A 88 -29.14 5.52 10.59
N CYS A 89 -29.74 4.74 9.68
CA CYS A 89 -29.23 3.43 9.31
C CYS A 89 -27.79 3.51 8.79
N TRP A 90 -27.50 4.45 7.89
CA TRP A 90 -26.15 4.66 7.34
C TRP A 90 -25.14 5.05 8.41
N MET A 91 -25.46 6.06 9.24
CA MET A 91 -24.55 6.54 10.30
C MET A 91 -24.26 5.45 11.34
N VAL A 92 -25.28 4.70 11.76
CA VAL A 92 -25.12 3.63 12.76
C VAL A 92 -24.38 2.44 12.18
N ALA A 93 -24.67 2.02 10.94
CA ALA A 93 -23.95 0.95 10.28
C ALA A 93 -22.48 1.32 10.03
N GLY A 94 -22.23 2.55 9.56
CA GLY A 94 -20.88 3.06 9.35
C GLY A 94 -20.07 3.13 10.65
N LEU A 95 -20.65 3.67 11.72
CA LEU A 95 -20.01 3.69 13.04
C LEU A 95 -19.76 2.28 13.57
N TRP A 96 -20.73 1.37 13.41
CA TRP A 96 -20.57 -0.02 13.82
C TRP A 96 -19.42 -0.70 13.09
N ILE A 97 -19.29 -0.52 11.77
CA ILE A 97 -18.15 -1.07 11.02
C ILE A 97 -16.83 -0.53 11.58
N LEU A 98 -16.70 0.79 11.78
CA LEU A 98 -15.48 1.38 12.33
C LEU A 98 -15.13 0.81 13.72
N VAL A 99 -16.12 0.73 14.62
CA VAL A 99 -15.91 0.21 15.97
C VAL A 99 -15.58 -1.28 15.96
N TYR A 100 -16.35 -2.09 15.22
CA TYR A 100 -16.14 -3.52 15.12
C TYR A 100 -14.76 -3.86 14.55
N MET A 101 -14.35 -3.18 13.48
CA MET A 101 -13.05 -3.38 12.87
C MET A 101 -11.91 -3.03 13.82
N GLU A 102 -12.02 -1.92 14.58
CA GLU A 102 -10.99 -1.56 15.56
C GLU A 102 -10.97 -2.48 16.80
N LEU A 103 -12.11 -3.04 17.21
CA LEU A 103 -12.17 -4.06 18.26
C LEU A 103 -11.55 -5.40 17.81
N ALA A 104 -11.70 -5.73 16.53
CA ALA A 104 -11.06 -6.91 15.94
C ALA A 104 -9.54 -6.73 15.74
N THR A 105 -9.03 -5.50 15.73
CA THR A 105 -7.62 -5.22 15.45
C THR A 105 -6.66 -5.86 16.44
N ALA A 106 -6.90 -5.74 17.75
CA ALA A 106 -5.98 -6.25 18.75
C ALA A 106 -5.76 -7.78 18.65
N PRO A 107 -6.81 -8.63 18.63
CA PRO A 107 -6.60 -10.07 18.44
C PRO A 107 -6.02 -10.41 17.08
N PHE A 108 -6.35 -9.63 16.04
CA PHE A 108 -5.82 -9.86 14.71
C PHE A 108 -4.31 -9.54 14.63
N ILE A 109 -3.84 -8.50 15.32
CA ILE A 109 -2.41 -8.20 15.48
C ILE A 109 -1.72 -9.32 16.27
N GLN A 110 -2.33 -9.83 17.34
CA GLN A 110 -1.72 -10.92 18.11
C GLN A 110 -1.51 -12.19 17.28
N GLU A 111 -2.44 -12.49 16.37
CA GLU A 111 -2.39 -13.71 15.55
C GLU A 111 -1.57 -13.56 14.28
N TYR A 112 -1.70 -12.42 13.59
CA TYR A 112 -1.15 -12.22 12.24
C TYR A 112 -0.08 -11.13 12.15
N ASP A 113 0.24 -10.47 13.25
CA ASP A 113 1.18 -9.34 13.33
C ASP A 113 0.89 -8.20 12.34
N LEU A 114 -0.38 -8.02 11.99
CA LEU A 114 -0.86 -7.06 10.98
C LEU A 114 -2.20 -6.47 11.43
N ARG A 115 -2.65 -5.38 10.81
CA ARG A 115 -4.06 -4.96 10.94
C ARG A 115 -4.97 -5.82 10.06
N PRO A 116 -6.28 -5.90 10.37
CA PRO A 116 -7.26 -6.56 9.50
C PRO A 116 -7.13 -6.13 8.04
N ASN A 117 -6.85 -7.11 7.18
CA ASN A 117 -6.58 -6.94 5.75
C ASN A 117 -7.31 -8.04 4.97
N ARG A 118 -6.77 -8.46 3.83
CA ARG A 118 -7.30 -9.58 3.03
C ARG A 118 -7.60 -10.84 3.84
N LEU A 119 -6.71 -11.24 4.76
CA LEU A 119 -6.87 -12.48 5.52
C LEU A 119 -8.18 -12.47 6.30
N PHE A 120 -8.60 -11.31 6.81
CA PHE A 120 -9.88 -11.13 7.48
C PHE A 120 -11.07 -11.55 6.61
N VAL A 121 -11.01 -11.36 5.28
CA VAL A 121 -12.07 -11.77 4.35
C VAL A 121 -11.92 -13.21 3.88
N GLU A 122 -10.70 -13.64 3.57
CA GLU A 122 -10.46 -15.01 3.08
C GLU A 122 -10.91 -16.06 4.09
N TYR A 123 -10.69 -15.82 5.38
CA TYR A 123 -11.12 -16.73 6.43
C TYR A 123 -12.65 -16.82 6.56
N LEU A 124 -13.41 -15.79 6.18
CA LEU A 124 -14.88 -15.84 6.22
C LEU A 124 -15.49 -16.88 5.26
N ILE A 125 -14.70 -17.38 4.31
CA ILE A 125 -15.09 -18.47 3.41
C ILE A 125 -15.15 -19.82 4.17
N TYR A 126 -14.48 -19.93 5.32
CA TYR A 126 -14.43 -21.11 6.19
C TYR A 126 -15.12 -20.83 7.54
N PRO A 127 -16.45 -20.57 7.55
CA PRO A 127 -17.14 -20.05 8.73
C PRO A 127 -17.16 -21.02 9.91
N LYS A 128 -17.13 -22.34 9.65
CA LYS A 128 -17.16 -23.35 10.73
C LYS A 128 -15.83 -23.36 11.48
N GLU A 129 -14.74 -23.34 10.74
CA GLU A 129 -13.37 -23.36 11.23
C GLU A 129 -13.07 -22.08 12.01
N VAL A 130 -13.40 -20.92 11.43
CA VAL A 130 -13.22 -19.62 12.08
C VAL A 130 -14.07 -19.52 13.34
N PHE A 131 -15.36 -19.89 13.28
CA PHE A 131 -16.22 -19.82 14.46
C PHE A 131 -15.73 -20.77 15.56
N SER A 132 -15.31 -21.98 15.21
CA SER A 132 -14.73 -22.93 16.16
C SER A 132 -13.48 -22.34 16.83
N MET A 133 -12.55 -21.81 16.03
CA MET A 133 -11.31 -21.19 16.52
C MET A 133 -11.61 -20.01 17.46
N LEU A 134 -12.51 -19.11 17.07
CA LEU A 134 -12.91 -17.97 17.90
C LEU A 134 -13.60 -18.43 19.19
N TRP A 135 -14.48 -19.42 19.12
CA TRP A 135 -15.20 -19.94 20.28
C TRP A 135 -14.29 -20.67 21.25
N THR A 136 -13.24 -21.36 20.77
CA THR A 136 -12.29 -22.07 21.65
C THR A 136 -11.21 -21.15 22.20
N GLY A 137 -10.63 -20.29 21.36
CA GLY A 137 -9.42 -19.51 21.67
C GLY A 137 -9.64 -18.05 22.02
N TYR A 138 -10.72 -17.42 21.53
CA TYR A 138 -10.92 -15.96 21.59
C TYR A 138 -12.25 -15.56 22.25
N LYS A 139 -12.64 -16.26 23.32
CA LYS A 139 -13.94 -16.04 23.98
C LYS A 139 -14.09 -14.63 24.55
N LEU A 140 -13.02 -14.09 25.12
CA LEU A 140 -13.04 -12.76 25.73
C LEU A 140 -13.20 -11.69 24.65
N GLU A 141 -12.49 -11.85 23.54
CA GLU A 141 -12.49 -10.97 22.38
C GLU A 141 -13.84 -11.03 21.65
N LEU A 142 -14.41 -12.23 21.51
CA LEU A 142 -15.80 -12.41 21.05
C LEU A 142 -16.79 -11.69 21.96
N PHE A 143 -16.64 -11.80 23.28
CA PHE A 143 -17.49 -11.10 24.24
C PHE A 143 -17.36 -9.58 24.10
N ILE A 144 -16.13 -9.05 24.04
CA ILE A 144 -15.84 -7.62 23.85
C ILE A 144 -16.40 -7.12 22.51
N GLY A 145 -16.18 -7.85 21.41
CA GLY A 145 -16.71 -7.52 20.08
C GLY A 145 -18.24 -7.54 20.02
N THR A 146 -18.87 -8.51 20.69
CA THR A 146 -20.33 -8.61 20.80
C THR A 146 -20.88 -7.45 21.63
N LEU A 147 -20.28 -7.17 22.79
CA LEU A 147 -20.69 -6.07 23.65
C LEU A 147 -20.52 -4.73 22.93
N GLY A 148 -19.40 -4.51 22.27
CA GLY A 148 -19.13 -3.32 21.45
C GLY A 148 -20.13 -3.17 20.30
N THR A 149 -20.52 -4.27 19.65
CA THR A 149 -21.57 -4.28 18.63
C THR A 149 -22.92 -3.85 19.21
N VAL A 150 -23.37 -4.48 20.30
CA VAL A 150 -24.65 -4.17 20.93
C VAL A 150 -24.70 -2.72 21.43
N ILE A 151 -23.64 -2.26 22.10
CA ILE A 151 -23.52 -0.88 22.59
C ILE A 151 -23.57 0.11 21.42
N THR A 152 -22.78 -0.13 20.37
CA THR A 152 -22.72 0.78 19.21
C THR A 152 -24.05 0.86 18.50
N LEU A 153 -24.71 -0.28 18.25
CA LEU A 153 -26.01 -0.31 17.59
C LEU A 153 -27.09 0.35 18.46
N PHE A 154 -27.16 0.04 19.77
CA PHE A 154 -28.19 0.57 20.66
C PHE A 154 -28.01 2.05 20.97
N LEU A 155 -26.82 2.46 21.45
CA LEU A 155 -26.54 3.85 21.77
C LEU A 155 -26.45 4.70 20.52
N GLY A 156 -25.85 4.19 19.44
CA GLY A 156 -25.81 4.85 18.14
C GLY A 156 -27.21 5.07 17.57
N TRP A 157 -28.13 4.11 17.69
CA TRP A 157 -29.52 4.29 17.25
C TRP A 157 -30.29 5.34 18.06
N LYS A 158 -30.12 5.36 19.38
CA LYS A 158 -30.69 6.40 20.27
C LYS A 158 -30.11 7.78 20.00
N TRP A 159 -28.78 7.85 19.84
CA TRP A 159 -28.07 9.10 19.60
C TRP A 159 -28.36 9.68 18.22
N SER A 160 -28.38 8.83 17.19
CA SER A 160 -28.76 9.23 15.82
C SER A 160 -30.17 9.81 15.77
N LYS A 161 -31.14 9.22 16.49
CA LYS A 161 -32.49 9.78 16.63
C LYS A 161 -32.45 11.20 17.19
N LYS A 162 -31.76 11.38 18.33
CA LYS A 162 -31.63 12.68 18.99
C LYS A 162 -31.01 13.73 18.06
N LEU A 163 -30.03 13.35 17.24
CA LEU A 163 -29.39 14.27 16.31
C LEU A 163 -30.27 14.61 15.11
N THR A 164 -30.92 13.62 14.49
CA THR A 164 -31.78 13.85 13.33
C THR A 164 -33.08 14.55 13.68
N ASP A 165 -33.63 14.33 14.88
CA ASP A 165 -34.85 15.01 15.34
C ASP A 165 -34.60 16.49 15.62
N ASN A 166 -33.36 16.84 16.01
CA ASN A 166 -32.93 18.23 16.20
C ASN A 166 -32.39 18.88 14.93
N ALA A 167 -32.31 18.16 13.80
CA ALA A 167 -31.80 18.70 12.56
C ALA A 167 -32.74 19.77 12.01
N GLN A 168 -32.18 20.92 11.63
CA GLN A 168 -32.95 22.06 11.16
C GLN A 168 -32.85 22.21 9.65
N GLN A 169 -33.97 22.55 9.02
CA GLN A 169 -33.99 22.82 7.60
C GLN A 169 -33.27 24.13 7.29
N VAL A 170 -32.35 24.09 6.33
CA VAL A 170 -31.75 25.30 5.75
C VAL A 170 -32.57 25.80 4.56
N ASN A 171 -32.59 27.13 4.38
CA ASN A 171 -33.24 27.81 3.27
C ASN A 171 -32.76 27.21 1.92
N TRP A 172 -33.70 26.99 0.99
CA TRP A 172 -33.46 26.28 -0.27
C TRP A 172 -32.31 26.89 -1.08
N LYS A 173 -32.11 28.21 -1.04
CA LYS A 173 -31.03 28.92 -1.75
C LYS A 173 -29.63 28.51 -1.30
N TRP A 174 -29.47 28.07 -0.06
CA TRP A 174 -28.18 27.64 0.51
C TRP A 174 -27.90 26.15 0.32
N ARG A 175 -28.90 25.35 -0.06
CA ARG A 175 -28.72 23.89 -0.25
C ARG A 175 -27.70 23.54 -1.33
N PRO A 176 -27.71 24.18 -2.52
CA PRO A 176 -26.67 23.92 -3.53
C PRO A 176 -25.28 24.30 -3.05
N VAL A 177 -25.15 25.41 -2.31
CA VAL A 177 -23.86 25.86 -1.75
C VAL A 177 -23.33 24.83 -0.74
N LEU A 178 -24.18 24.35 0.17
CA LEU A 178 -23.81 23.30 1.12
C LEU A 178 -23.44 21.98 0.41
N ALA A 179 -24.17 21.60 -0.64
CA ALA A 179 -23.88 20.41 -1.43
C ALA A 179 -22.50 20.51 -2.09
N ILE A 180 -22.18 21.65 -2.71
CA ILE A 180 -20.86 21.91 -3.30
C ILE A 180 -19.77 21.83 -2.23
N LEU A 181 -19.96 22.47 -1.06
CA LEU A 181 -18.99 22.42 0.03
C LEU A 181 -18.75 20.99 0.54
N VAL A 182 -19.81 20.19 0.69
CA VAL A 182 -19.69 18.78 1.10
C VAL A 182 -18.92 17.98 0.06
N VAL A 183 -19.19 18.18 -1.23
CA VAL A 183 -18.46 17.48 -2.31
C VAL A 183 -17.01 17.93 -2.35
N LEU A 184 -16.71 19.22 -2.23
CA LEU A 184 -15.34 19.74 -2.24
C LEU A 184 -14.53 19.19 -1.05
N ILE A 185 -15.05 19.32 0.17
CA ILE A 185 -14.39 18.81 1.38
C ILE A 185 -14.29 17.28 1.33
N GLY A 186 -15.38 16.61 0.94
CA GLY A 186 -15.45 15.16 0.85
C GLY A 186 -14.45 14.60 -0.17
N VAL A 187 -14.38 15.16 -1.38
CA VAL A 187 -13.44 14.72 -2.42
C VAL A 187 -12.01 15.06 -2.05
N ALA A 188 -11.74 16.28 -1.57
CA ALA A 188 -10.39 16.68 -1.15
C ALA A 188 -9.89 15.81 0.01
N GLY A 189 -10.73 15.55 1.02
CA GLY A 189 -10.40 14.69 2.15
C GLY A 189 -10.27 13.21 1.77
N ALA A 190 -11.18 12.69 0.94
CA ALA A 190 -11.14 11.32 0.44
C ALA A 190 -9.92 11.04 -0.45
N ARG A 191 -9.52 12.02 -1.27
CA ARG A 191 -8.29 11.96 -2.08
C ARG A 191 -7.05 12.11 -1.20
N SER A 192 -7.10 13.00 -0.21
CA SER A 192 -6.05 13.28 0.78
C SER A 192 -4.69 13.65 0.19
N SER A 193 -4.59 14.01 -1.08
CA SER A 193 -3.33 14.37 -1.76
C SER A 193 -3.58 15.34 -2.91
N LEU A 194 -2.71 16.34 -3.06
CA LEU A 194 -2.67 17.24 -4.21
C LEU A 194 -1.76 16.71 -5.33
N GLY A 195 -0.93 15.72 -5.05
CA GLY A 195 -0.06 15.07 -6.03
C GLY A 195 -0.86 14.22 -7.03
N HIS A 196 -0.14 13.51 -7.88
CA HIS A 196 -0.75 12.78 -9.00
C HIS A 196 -1.75 11.70 -8.53
N ARG A 197 -1.53 11.10 -7.35
CA ARG A 197 -2.29 9.94 -6.84
C ARG A 197 -3.08 10.22 -5.55
N PRO A 198 -4.24 9.57 -5.36
CA PRO A 198 -4.95 9.60 -4.08
C PRO A 198 -4.23 8.75 -3.02
N LEU A 199 -4.67 8.89 -1.77
CA LEU A 199 -4.21 8.10 -0.62
C LEU A 199 -4.22 6.59 -0.92
N ASN A 200 -3.13 5.94 -0.54
CA ASN A 200 -2.95 4.48 -0.57
C ASN A 200 -1.98 4.06 0.55
N PRO A 201 -1.94 2.78 0.96
CA PRO A 201 -1.05 2.30 2.03
C PRO A 201 0.43 2.61 1.83
N ALA A 202 0.93 2.63 0.59
CA ALA A 202 2.33 2.94 0.33
C ALA A 202 2.69 4.37 0.76
N MET A 203 1.75 5.33 0.64
CA MET A 203 1.98 6.72 1.06
C MET A 203 2.32 6.91 2.54
N VAL A 204 1.99 5.93 3.38
CA VAL A 204 2.22 6.00 4.83
C VAL A 204 3.20 4.92 5.31
N ALA A 205 3.82 4.18 4.39
CA ALA A 205 4.87 3.22 4.73
C ALA A 205 6.20 3.95 4.98
N PHE A 206 6.88 3.63 6.08
CA PHE A 206 8.11 4.28 6.52
C PHE A 206 9.10 3.32 7.22
N SER A 207 8.67 2.13 7.62
CA SER A 207 9.49 1.16 8.37
C SER A 207 9.55 -0.19 7.66
N ASN A 208 10.61 -0.97 7.94
CA ASN A 208 10.74 -2.37 7.51
C ASN A 208 9.85 -3.30 8.32
N ASP A 209 9.32 -2.82 9.44
CA ASP A 209 8.32 -3.49 10.23
C ASP A 209 6.92 -3.25 9.60
N PRO A 210 6.28 -4.29 9.01
CA PRO A 210 4.99 -4.14 8.36
C PRO A 210 3.89 -3.64 9.31
N LEU A 211 3.94 -4.02 10.59
CA LEU A 211 2.94 -3.60 11.56
C LEU A 211 3.04 -2.10 11.84
N MET A 212 4.25 -1.55 11.90
CA MET A 212 4.46 -0.11 12.13
C MET A 212 3.85 0.73 11.00
N ASN A 213 3.96 0.25 9.75
CA ASN A 213 3.29 0.88 8.60
C ASN A 213 1.76 0.77 8.70
N ASP A 214 1.25 -0.39 9.12
CA ASP A 214 -0.18 -0.64 9.31
C ASP A 214 -0.77 0.21 10.45
N LEU A 215 0.00 0.58 11.48
CA LEU A 215 -0.50 1.44 12.56
C LEU A 215 -0.93 2.82 12.09
N ALA A 216 -0.30 3.36 11.05
CA ALA A 216 -0.71 4.61 10.39
C ALA A 216 -2.03 4.46 9.62
N LEU A 217 -2.51 3.25 9.37
CA LEU A 217 -3.83 3.00 8.78
C LEU A 217 -4.91 2.83 9.86
N ASN A 218 -6.17 2.73 9.43
CA ASN A 218 -7.22 2.12 10.24
C ASN A 218 -7.72 0.86 9.55
N SER A 219 -8.31 -0.04 10.32
CA SER A 219 -8.55 -1.41 9.90
C SER A 219 -9.67 -1.51 8.86
N SER A 220 -10.61 -0.57 8.90
CA SER A 220 -11.66 -0.46 7.86
C SER A 220 -11.07 -0.05 6.52
N TYR A 221 -10.16 0.92 6.50
CA TYR A 221 -9.46 1.35 5.30
C TYR A 221 -8.58 0.23 4.73
N SER A 222 -7.76 -0.42 5.56
CA SER A 222 -6.90 -1.54 5.16
C SER A 222 -7.69 -2.68 4.55
N LEU A 223 -8.82 -3.08 5.17
CA LEU A 223 -9.71 -4.11 4.67
C LEU A 223 -10.32 -3.75 3.30
N LEU A 224 -10.90 -2.56 3.17
CA LEU A 224 -11.54 -2.12 1.93
C LEU A 224 -10.53 -2.02 0.77
N PHE A 225 -9.33 -1.51 1.06
CA PHE A 225 -8.23 -1.45 0.10
C PHE A 225 -7.81 -2.86 -0.35
N ALA A 226 -7.66 -3.79 0.60
CA ALA A 226 -7.31 -5.18 0.29
C ALA A 226 -8.37 -5.86 -0.59
N VAL A 227 -9.66 -5.75 -0.24
CA VAL A 227 -10.77 -6.32 -1.03
C VAL A 227 -10.80 -5.76 -2.45
N ASN A 228 -10.55 -4.45 -2.62
CA ASN A 228 -10.48 -3.87 -3.95
C ASN A 228 -9.30 -4.44 -4.77
N ASN A 229 -8.16 -4.69 -4.13
CA ASN A 229 -7.00 -5.31 -4.78
C ASN A 229 -7.22 -6.78 -5.15
N MET A 230 -7.94 -7.55 -4.34
CA MET A 230 -8.27 -8.96 -4.64
C MET A 230 -8.96 -9.13 -6.00
N LYS A 231 -9.77 -8.15 -6.43
CA LYS A 231 -10.43 -8.17 -7.75
C LYS A 231 -9.46 -8.17 -8.94
N SER A 232 -8.20 -7.79 -8.71
CA SER A 232 -7.16 -7.75 -9.75
C SER A 232 -6.38 -9.05 -9.88
N GLU A 233 -6.71 -10.06 -9.06
CA GLU A 233 -6.10 -11.39 -9.13
C GLU A 233 -6.86 -12.29 -10.10
N LYS A 234 -6.10 -12.82 -11.03
CA LYS A 234 -6.54 -13.68 -12.12
C LYS A 234 -5.83 -15.01 -12.00
N SER A 235 -6.60 -16.09 -11.89
CA SER A 235 -6.03 -17.44 -11.87
C SER A 235 -5.59 -17.85 -13.27
N ALA A 236 -4.36 -18.33 -13.42
CA ALA A 236 -3.84 -18.84 -14.69
C ALA A 236 -4.64 -20.06 -15.21
N GLU A 237 -5.20 -20.88 -14.32
CA GLU A 237 -6.05 -22.02 -14.69
C GLU A 237 -7.29 -21.60 -15.49
N GLN A 238 -7.84 -20.41 -15.22
CA GLN A 238 -9.01 -19.90 -15.93
C GLN A 238 -8.68 -19.53 -17.39
N PHE A 239 -7.41 -19.24 -17.70
CA PHE A 239 -6.96 -18.87 -19.04
C PHE A 239 -6.39 -20.06 -19.81
N TYR A 240 -5.67 -20.95 -19.13
CA TYR A 240 -4.87 -22.00 -19.77
C TYR A 240 -5.37 -23.43 -19.49
N GLY A 241 -6.40 -23.57 -18.65
CA GLY A 241 -6.91 -24.86 -18.20
C GLY A 241 -6.19 -25.39 -16.96
N LYS A 242 -6.77 -26.43 -16.36
CA LYS A 242 -6.23 -27.06 -15.14
C LYS A 242 -5.11 -28.03 -15.48
N MET A 243 -4.16 -28.16 -14.57
CA MET A 243 -3.12 -29.19 -14.57
C MET A 243 -3.01 -29.74 -13.15
N ASP A 244 -2.71 -31.03 -13.02
CA ASP A 244 -2.39 -31.61 -11.71
C ASP A 244 -1.13 -30.94 -11.12
N ASP A 245 -1.18 -30.58 -9.84
CA ASP A 245 -0.13 -29.79 -9.17
C ASP A 245 1.22 -30.51 -9.19
N GLN A 246 1.23 -31.82 -8.91
CA GLN A 246 2.47 -32.60 -8.89
C GLN A 246 3.07 -32.67 -10.29
N LYS A 247 2.24 -32.95 -11.30
CA LYS A 247 2.68 -32.94 -12.71
C LYS A 247 3.22 -31.57 -13.14
N MET A 248 2.56 -30.48 -12.75
CA MET A 248 3.02 -29.12 -13.05
C MET A 248 4.38 -28.83 -12.40
N LEU A 249 4.52 -29.14 -11.12
CA LEU A 249 5.76 -28.94 -10.38
C LEU A 249 6.92 -29.76 -10.94
N ASP A 250 6.68 -31.00 -11.37
CA ASP A 250 7.70 -31.84 -11.98
C ASP A 250 8.20 -31.27 -13.31
N ILE A 251 7.29 -30.75 -14.15
CA ILE A 251 7.65 -30.08 -15.41
C ILE A 251 8.46 -28.81 -15.11
N VAL A 252 8.05 -27.99 -14.15
CA VAL A 252 8.75 -26.75 -13.78
C VAL A 252 10.15 -27.06 -13.25
N ARG A 253 10.29 -27.99 -12.29
CA ARG A 253 11.60 -28.37 -11.74
C ARG A 253 12.53 -28.90 -12.83
N ALA A 254 12.05 -29.83 -13.67
CA ALA A 254 12.85 -30.41 -14.74
C ALA A 254 13.30 -29.38 -15.79
N SER A 255 12.43 -28.42 -16.13
CA SER A 255 12.75 -27.37 -17.13
C SER A 255 13.59 -26.20 -16.59
N SER A 256 13.70 -26.04 -15.27
CA SER A 256 14.40 -24.90 -14.64
C SER A 256 15.93 -24.92 -14.74
N ALA A 257 16.51 -26.05 -15.14
CA ALA A 257 17.96 -26.33 -15.07
C ALA A 257 18.60 -26.13 -13.67
N LYS A 258 17.78 -26.08 -12.60
CA LYS A 258 18.24 -26.08 -11.22
C LYS A 258 18.44 -27.52 -10.72
N SER A 259 19.26 -27.66 -9.70
CA SER A 259 19.58 -28.93 -9.03
C SER A 259 19.41 -28.78 -7.53
N ASP A 260 19.50 -29.91 -6.80
CA ASP A 260 19.49 -29.93 -5.33
C ASP A 260 18.22 -29.30 -4.73
N PHE A 261 17.07 -29.84 -5.14
CA PHE A 261 15.76 -29.39 -4.68
C PHE A 261 15.43 -29.94 -3.29
N ASP A 262 14.87 -29.08 -2.43
CA ASP A 262 14.30 -29.46 -1.14
C ASP A 262 12.81 -29.07 -1.09
N PRO A 263 11.91 -29.93 -1.59
CA PRO A 263 10.48 -29.64 -1.64
C PRO A 263 9.81 -29.64 -0.24
N SER A 264 10.52 -30.00 0.83
CA SER A 264 9.95 -30.06 2.18
C SER A 264 9.64 -28.67 2.77
N LEU A 265 10.42 -27.66 2.38
CA LEU A 265 10.23 -26.27 2.78
C LEU A 265 9.33 -25.51 1.80
N LEU A 266 9.73 -25.45 0.53
CA LEU A 266 8.97 -24.86 -0.57
C LEU A 266 9.14 -25.74 -1.81
N PRO A 267 8.12 -25.88 -2.67
CA PRO A 267 8.10 -26.90 -3.73
C PRO A 267 9.21 -26.74 -4.78
N THR A 268 9.80 -25.55 -4.90
CA THR A 268 10.94 -25.25 -5.79
C THR A 268 12.15 -24.71 -5.04
N MET A 269 12.23 -24.87 -3.72
CA MET A 269 13.44 -24.52 -2.97
C MET A 269 14.60 -25.35 -3.50
N ASN A 270 15.75 -24.70 -3.74
CA ASN A 270 16.93 -25.37 -4.24
C ASN A 270 18.20 -24.70 -3.71
N SER A 271 19.28 -25.47 -3.59
CA SER A 271 20.60 -24.91 -3.28
C SER A 271 21.45 -24.69 -4.53
N ASN A 272 22.08 -23.52 -4.61
CA ASN A 272 22.99 -23.18 -5.69
C ASN A 272 24.22 -22.50 -5.11
N GLN A 273 25.37 -23.17 -5.19
CA GLN A 273 26.63 -22.59 -4.74
C GLN A 273 27.08 -21.50 -5.72
N ALA A 274 27.41 -20.32 -5.20
CA ALA A 274 27.89 -19.22 -6.01
C ALA A 274 29.18 -19.60 -6.75
N THR A 275 29.33 -19.22 -8.02
CA THR A 275 30.57 -19.49 -8.76
C THR A 275 31.75 -18.74 -8.17
N TYR A 276 31.55 -17.49 -7.77
CA TYR A 276 32.56 -16.68 -7.10
C TYR A 276 32.56 -16.99 -5.59
N GLN A 277 33.74 -17.34 -5.04
CA GLN A 277 33.93 -17.77 -3.65
C GLN A 277 34.81 -16.81 -2.83
N GLY A 278 35.16 -15.64 -3.37
CA GLY A 278 35.97 -14.63 -2.67
C GLY A 278 35.14 -13.76 -1.71
N LYS A 279 35.73 -12.64 -1.25
CA LYS A 279 35.01 -11.66 -0.41
C LYS A 279 33.72 -11.22 -1.12
N PRO A 280 32.55 -11.27 -0.45
CA PRO A 280 31.29 -10.84 -1.04
C PRO A 280 31.40 -9.45 -1.66
N LYS A 281 30.88 -9.30 -2.88
CA LYS A 281 30.89 -8.03 -3.62
C LYS A 281 29.60 -7.26 -3.35
N ASN A 282 29.66 -5.95 -3.49
CA ASN A 282 28.48 -5.12 -3.61
C ASN A 282 27.72 -5.50 -4.89
N LEU A 283 26.40 -5.40 -4.87
CA LEU A 283 25.53 -5.67 -6.01
C LEU A 283 24.75 -4.41 -6.35
N VAL A 284 24.92 -3.90 -7.56
CA VAL A 284 24.15 -2.75 -8.05
C VAL A 284 23.36 -3.19 -9.28
N ILE A 285 22.05 -2.99 -9.25
CA ILE A 285 21.16 -3.20 -10.39
C ILE A 285 20.69 -1.83 -10.85
N LEU A 286 21.12 -1.42 -12.05
CA LEU A 286 20.63 -0.21 -12.71
C LEU A 286 19.49 -0.61 -13.67
N LEU A 287 18.26 -0.60 -13.17
CA LEU A 287 17.08 -0.94 -13.96
C LEU A 287 16.70 0.24 -14.86
N GLN A 288 16.66 0.01 -16.17
CA GLN A 288 16.42 1.05 -17.18
C GLN A 288 14.94 1.06 -17.59
N GLU A 289 14.22 2.14 -17.30
CA GLU A 289 12.83 2.33 -17.73
C GLU A 289 12.73 2.36 -19.27
N SER A 290 11.83 1.52 -19.79
CA SER A 290 11.47 1.44 -21.22
C SER A 290 12.63 1.31 -22.23
N LEU A 291 13.81 0.83 -21.80
CA LEU A 291 14.97 0.62 -22.67
C LEU A 291 14.90 -0.71 -23.42
N GLY A 292 14.01 -0.80 -24.40
CA GLY A 292 13.94 -1.96 -25.31
C GLY A 292 15.13 -2.02 -26.29
N ALA A 293 15.51 -3.22 -26.72
CA ALA A 293 16.62 -3.45 -27.65
C ALA A 293 16.50 -2.67 -28.98
N GLN A 294 15.27 -2.31 -29.39
CA GLN A 294 15.02 -1.45 -30.56
C GLN A 294 15.65 -0.04 -30.44
N PHE A 295 16.03 0.40 -29.25
CA PHE A 295 16.68 1.68 -28.99
C PHE A 295 18.20 1.55 -28.77
N VAL A 296 18.74 0.32 -28.79
CA VAL A 296 20.14 0.03 -28.49
C VAL A 296 20.92 -0.26 -29.76
N GLY A 297 21.87 0.60 -30.11
CA GLY A 297 22.59 0.56 -31.39
C GLY A 297 23.37 -0.74 -31.58
N SER A 298 24.13 -1.14 -30.56
CA SER A 298 24.92 -2.39 -30.56
C SER A 298 24.08 -3.68 -30.65
N LEU A 299 22.76 -3.60 -30.39
CA LEU A 299 21.81 -4.71 -30.56
C LEU A 299 21.04 -4.64 -31.90
N GLY A 300 21.42 -3.72 -32.80
CA GLY A 300 20.77 -3.52 -34.10
C GLY A 300 19.56 -2.58 -34.06
N GLY A 301 19.32 -1.90 -32.94
CA GLY A 301 18.31 -0.86 -32.80
C GLY A 301 18.76 0.50 -33.34
N LEU A 302 18.01 1.54 -33.00
CA LEU A 302 18.38 2.92 -33.29
C LEU A 302 19.66 3.31 -32.53
N PRO A 303 20.51 4.20 -33.08
CA PRO A 303 21.78 4.60 -32.47
C PRO A 303 21.58 5.63 -31.35
N LEU A 304 20.77 5.30 -30.35
CA LEU A 304 20.37 6.21 -29.26
C LEU A 304 21.14 5.99 -27.96
N THR A 305 21.99 4.96 -27.87
CA THR A 305 22.66 4.56 -26.63
C THR A 305 24.19 4.48 -26.75
N PRO A 306 24.88 5.51 -27.26
CA PRO A 306 26.31 5.43 -27.56
C PRO A 306 27.20 5.14 -26.32
N ASN A 307 26.78 5.58 -25.13
CA ASN A 307 27.49 5.27 -23.89
C ASN A 307 27.28 3.82 -23.45
N PHE A 308 26.05 3.30 -23.57
CA PHE A 308 25.75 1.90 -23.28
C PHE A 308 26.45 0.95 -24.27
N ASP A 309 26.48 1.31 -25.56
CA ASP A 309 27.17 0.54 -26.61
C ASP A 309 28.67 0.41 -26.34
N LYS A 310 29.31 1.43 -25.75
CA LYS A 310 30.71 1.34 -25.30
C LYS A 310 30.86 0.35 -24.15
N LEU A 311 30.04 0.50 -23.11
CA LEU A 311 30.05 -0.37 -21.92
C LEU A 311 29.82 -1.85 -22.26
N MET A 312 29.07 -2.16 -23.32
CA MET A 312 28.85 -3.54 -23.77
C MET A 312 30.14 -4.25 -24.20
N ASN A 313 31.21 -3.52 -24.55
CA ASN A 313 32.53 -4.09 -24.87
C ASN A 313 33.41 -4.34 -23.63
N GLU A 314 32.99 -3.86 -22.46
CA GLU A 314 33.78 -3.90 -21.21
C GLU A 314 33.26 -4.94 -20.22
N GLY A 315 32.15 -5.62 -20.54
CA GLY A 315 31.46 -6.53 -19.62
C GLY A 315 30.86 -7.76 -20.29
N TRP A 316 29.97 -8.43 -19.55
CA TRP A 316 29.23 -9.58 -20.06
C TRP A 316 27.89 -9.12 -20.66
N GLN A 317 27.86 -9.04 -21.98
CA GLN A 317 26.63 -8.71 -22.72
C GLN A 317 25.75 -9.95 -22.98
N PHE A 318 24.44 -9.74 -22.92
CA PHE A 318 23.42 -10.74 -23.26
C PHE A 318 22.59 -10.25 -24.44
N THR A 319 22.82 -10.80 -25.63
CA THR A 319 22.14 -10.40 -26.87
C THR A 319 20.78 -11.05 -27.07
N GLN A 320 20.43 -12.02 -26.22
CA GLN A 320 19.16 -12.77 -26.25
C GLN A 320 18.46 -12.69 -24.87
N MET A 321 18.41 -11.48 -24.30
CA MET A 321 17.73 -11.19 -23.04
C MET A 321 16.28 -10.76 -23.31
N TYR A 322 15.34 -11.31 -22.55
CA TYR A 322 13.91 -11.00 -22.69
C TYR A 322 13.30 -10.62 -21.34
N ALA A 323 12.49 -9.57 -21.32
CA ALA A 323 11.66 -9.26 -20.16
C ALA A 323 10.51 -10.26 -20.03
N THR A 324 10.14 -10.59 -18.79
CA THR A 324 8.99 -11.48 -18.49
C THR A 324 7.64 -10.78 -18.67
N GLY A 325 7.63 -9.48 -18.95
CA GLY A 325 6.43 -8.73 -19.24
C GLY A 325 6.71 -7.30 -19.68
N THR A 326 5.64 -6.49 -19.71
CA THR A 326 5.60 -5.20 -20.42
C THR A 326 5.33 -4.01 -19.49
N ARG A 327 5.51 -4.17 -18.18
CA ARG A 327 5.29 -3.12 -17.17
C ARG A 327 6.46 -3.10 -16.21
N SER A 328 6.81 -1.91 -15.73
CA SER A 328 7.94 -1.68 -14.84
C SER A 328 7.93 -2.58 -13.60
N VAL A 329 6.77 -2.71 -12.94
CA VAL A 329 6.62 -3.60 -11.77
C VAL A 329 6.89 -5.08 -12.06
N ARG A 330 6.75 -5.53 -13.31
CA ARG A 330 7.11 -6.90 -13.71
C ARG A 330 8.61 -7.04 -13.95
N GLY A 331 9.27 -5.98 -14.42
CA GLY A 331 10.73 -5.90 -14.45
C GLY A 331 11.31 -5.95 -13.03
N ILE A 332 10.73 -5.16 -12.11
CA ILE A 332 11.09 -5.17 -10.68
C ILE A 332 10.87 -6.56 -10.07
N GLU A 333 9.70 -7.17 -10.28
CA GLU A 333 9.41 -8.55 -9.86
C GLU A 333 10.51 -9.52 -10.33
N ALA A 334 10.87 -9.49 -11.62
CA ALA A 334 11.86 -10.39 -12.17
C ALA A 334 13.24 -10.22 -11.51
N VAL A 335 13.75 -8.98 -11.39
CA VAL A 335 15.12 -8.74 -10.90
C VAL A 335 15.26 -8.80 -9.38
N THR A 336 14.17 -8.60 -8.63
CA THR A 336 14.22 -8.63 -7.16
C THR A 336 13.77 -9.97 -6.56
N THR A 337 12.92 -10.73 -7.27
CA THR A 337 12.35 -11.98 -6.72
C THR A 337 12.70 -13.21 -7.54
N GLY A 338 13.02 -13.06 -8.82
CA GLY A 338 13.12 -14.18 -9.76
C GLY A 338 11.78 -14.89 -10.04
N PHE A 339 10.65 -14.33 -9.59
CA PHE A 339 9.34 -14.95 -9.72
C PHE A 339 8.82 -14.90 -11.18
N PRO A 340 8.35 -16.03 -11.75
CA PRO A 340 7.80 -16.06 -13.10
C PRO A 340 6.50 -15.25 -13.26
N PRO A 341 6.19 -14.78 -14.48
CA PRO A 341 5.01 -13.96 -14.71
C PRO A 341 3.70 -14.76 -14.65
N SER A 342 2.60 -14.08 -14.34
CA SER A 342 1.24 -14.63 -14.43
C SER A 342 0.28 -13.67 -15.18
N PRO A 343 -0.94 -14.12 -15.52
CA PRO A 343 -2.00 -13.24 -16.05
C PRO A 343 -2.47 -12.16 -15.06
N SER A 344 -2.13 -12.30 -13.77
CA SER A 344 -2.37 -11.27 -12.75
C SER A 344 -1.41 -10.08 -12.90
N ARG A 345 -1.58 -9.07 -12.05
CA ARG A 345 -0.54 -8.06 -11.81
C ARG A 345 0.72 -8.73 -11.24
N ALA A 346 1.87 -8.07 -11.34
CA ALA A 346 3.10 -8.49 -10.67
C ALA A 346 2.91 -8.52 -9.14
N VAL A 347 3.67 -9.38 -8.46
CA VAL A 347 3.64 -9.57 -6.99
C VAL A 347 3.87 -8.28 -6.21
N VAL A 348 4.56 -7.29 -6.79
CA VAL A 348 4.70 -5.94 -6.23
C VAL A 348 3.35 -5.28 -5.87
N LYS A 349 2.27 -5.69 -6.55
CA LYS A 349 0.91 -5.15 -6.37
C LYS A 349 -0.11 -6.17 -5.84
N LEU A 350 0.32 -7.38 -5.47
CA LEU A 350 -0.57 -8.42 -4.94
C LEU A 350 -0.50 -8.44 -3.42
N SER A 351 -1.65 -8.54 -2.77
CA SER A 351 -1.73 -8.34 -1.31
C SER A 351 -1.01 -9.43 -0.51
N LYS A 352 -0.94 -10.67 -1.03
CA LYS A 352 -0.28 -11.80 -0.35
C LYS A 352 1.26 -11.75 -0.41
N SER A 353 1.83 -10.88 -1.23
CA SER A 353 3.28 -10.73 -1.42
C SER A 353 3.82 -9.42 -0.83
N GLN A 354 3.01 -8.73 -0.02
CA GLN A 354 3.43 -7.48 0.62
C GLN A 354 4.33 -7.68 1.83
N THR A 355 4.44 -8.90 2.36
CA THR A 355 5.32 -9.25 3.47
C THR A 355 5.77 -10.70 3.35
N GLY A 356 7.02 -10.98 3.71
CA GLY A 356 7.57 -12.34 3.75
C GLY A 356 7.63 -13.05 2.39
N PHE A 357 7.53 -12.30 1.28
CA PHE A 357 7.74 -12.83 -0.05
C PHE A 357 9.25 -12.93 -0.32
N PHE A 358 9.69 -14.00 -0.98
CA PHE A 358 11.11 -14.14 -1.29
C PHE A 358 11.61 -13.00 -2.19
N THR A 359 12.64 -12.31 -1.73
CA THR A 359 13.40 -11.34 -2.51
C THR A 359 14.89 -11.57 -2.29
N ILE A 360 15.72 -11.16 -3.26
CA ILE A 360 17.16 -11.12 -3.08
C ILE A 360 17.56 -10.07 -2.03
N ALA A 361 16.73 -9.06 -1.78
CA ALA A 361 16.96 -8.06 -0.75
C ALA A 361 16.95 -8.71 0.64
N ASP A 362 15.86 -9.41 0.99
CA ASP A 362 15.75 -10.11 2.28
C ASP A 362 16.85 -11.18 2.44
N LEU A 363 17.12 -11.95 1.37
CA LEU A 363 18.21 -12.93 1.37
C LEU A 363 19.57 -12.29 1.66
N LEU A 364 19.89 -11.16 1.02
CA LEU A 364 21.18 -10.47 1.18
C LEU A 364 21.26 -9.75 2.54
N LYS A 365 20.16 -9.14 2.98
CA LYS A 365 20.04 -8.53 4.32
C LYS A 365 20.33 -9.54 5.42
N ASN A 366 19.76 -10.74 5.33
CA ASN A 366 20.04 -11.86 6.24
C ASN A 366 21.50 -12.38 6.15
N ARG A 367 22.26 -11.97 5.12
CA ARG A 367 23.70 -12.21 4.98
C ARG A 367 24.55 -10.99 5.32
N GLY A 368 23.98 -9.99 5.99
CA GLY A 368 24.69 -8.81 6.49
C GLY A 368 24.87 -7.68 5.47
N TYR A 369 24.17 -7.73 4.33
CA TYR A 369 24.16 -6.61 3.39
C TYR A 369 23.29 -5.46 3.91
N HIS A 370 23.67 -4.22 3.63
CA HIS A 370 22.72 -3.11 3.57
C HIS A 370 21.95 -3.17 2.25
N THR A 371 20.65 -2.94 2.28
CA THR A 371 19.81 -3.06 1.09
C THR A 371 19.04 -1.78 0.82
N GLU A 372 19.09 -1.26 -0.40
CA GLU A 372 18.44 0.01 -0.72
C GLU A 372 17.79 0.04 -2.11
N PHE A 373 16.76 0.87 -2.23
CA PHE A 373 16.12 1.21 -3.49
C PHE A 373 16.22 2.71 -3.72
N ILE A 374 16.75 3.12 -4.87
CA ILE A 374 16.96 4.52 -5.25
C ILE A 374 16.08 4.83 -6.47
N TYR A 375 15.22 5.83 -6.34
CA TYR A 375 14.27 6.23 -7.37
C TYR A 375 14.14 7.75 -7.44
N GLY A 376 13.98 8.29 -8.65
CA GLY A 376 13.91 9.74 -8.85
C GLY A 376 12.55 10.37 -8.50
N GLY A 377 11.48 9.57 -8.52
CA GLY A 377 10.11 10.02 -8.21
C GLY A 377 9.59 9.55 -6.86
N GLU A 378 8.27 9.67 -6.65
CA GLU A 378 7.60 9.15 -5.45
C GLU A 378 7.63 7.60 -5.39
N ALA A 379 8.33 7.00 -4.41
CA ALA A 379 8.45 5.54 -4.31
C ALA A 379 7.13 4.84 -3.91
N ASN A 380 6.12 5.59 -3.50
CA ASN A 380 4.76 5.07 -3.31
C ASN A 380 4.09 4.69 -4.64
N PHE A 381 4.66 5.17 -5.76
CA PHE A 381 4.26 4.78 -7.10
C PHE A 381 4.25 3.25 -7.21
N ASP A 382 3.19 2.76 -7.82
CA ASP A 382 2.94 1.34 -8.07
C ASP A 382 3.14 0.38 -6.88
N ASN A 383 2.96 0.88 -5.66
CA ASN A 383 3.07 0.12 -4.41
C ASN A 383 4.50 -0.38 -4.11
N MET A 384 5.51 0.22 -4.77
CA MET A 384 6.91 -0.18 -4.62
C MET A 384 7.40 -0.02 -3.18
N LYS A 385 7.12 1.13 -2.54
CA LYS A 385 7.54 1.38 -1.15
C LYS A 385 7.06 0.30 -0.17
N THR A 386 5.76 -0.01 -0.17
CA THR A 386 5.22 -1.06 0.71
C THR A 386 5.82 -2.43 0.39
N PHE A 387 5.97 -2.77 -0.89
CA PHE A 387 6.55 -4.05 -1.28
C PHE A 387 8.02 -4.17 -0.87
N PHE A 388 8.83 -3.12 -1.03
CA PHE A 388 10.25 -3.18 -0.71
C PHE A 388 10.50 -3.22 0.80
N PHE A 389 9.85 -2.34 1.57
CA PHE A 389 9.99 -2.36 3.03
C PHE A 389 9.46 -3.66 3.65
N GLY A 390 8.34 -4.20 3.16
CA GLY A 390 7.79 -5.46 3.67
C GLY A 390 8.61 -6.70 3.29
N ASN A 391 9.56 -6.58 2.35
CA ASN A 391 10.32 -7.70 1.81
C ASN A 391 11.83 -7.41 1.74
N GLY A 392 12.37 -6.77 2.77
CA GLY A 392 13.80 -6.86 3.08
C GLY A 392 14.71 -5.76 2.55
N PHE A 393 14.18 -4.67 1.98
CA PHE A 393 14.96 -3.46 1.75
C PHE A 393 15.08 -2.64 3.03
N ASP A 394 16.27 -2.12 3.36
CA ASP A 394 16.53 -1.32 4.57
C ASP A 394 16.20 0.16 4.38
N GLN A 395 16.51 0.69 3.20
CA GLN A 395 16.43 2.11 2.89
C GLN A 395 15.76 2.33 1.52
N ILE A 396 14.98 3.41 1.42
CA ILE A 396 14.43 3.89 0.16
C ILE A 396 14.83 5.36 0.03
N VAL A 397 15.53 5.69 -1.05
CA VAL A 397 15.86 7.05 -1.46
C VAL A 397 14.89 7.43 -2.57
N GLU A 398 14.04 8.41 -2.32
CA GLU A 398 12.99 8.86 -3.23
C GLU A 398 13.08 10.37 -3.47
N GLU A 399 12.21 10.93 -4.32
CA GLU A 399 12.22 12.35 -4.75
C GLU A 399 12.48 13.38 -3.62
N LYS A 400 11.92 13.16 -2.42
CA LYS A 400 12.08 14.06 -1.27
C LYS A 400 13.51 14.14 -0.72
N ASP A 401 14.35 13.16 -1.05
CA ASP A 401 15.72 12.99 -0.53
C ASP A 401 16.79 13.57 -1.47
N TYR A 402 16.36 14.20 -2.58
CA TYR A 402 17.22 14.91 -3.53
C TYR A 402 17.29 16.39 -3.17
N GLU A 403 18.47 16.85 -2.80
CA GLU A 403 18.72 18.25 -2.47
C GLU A 403 19.15 19.02 -3.72
N ASN A 404 18.37 20.04 -4.11
CA ASN A 404 18.65 20.90 -5.27
C ASN A 404 18.91 20.13 -6.58
N PRO A 405 17.99 19.26 -7.04
CA PRO A 405 18.13 18.59 -8.33
C PRO A 405 18.24 19.60 -9.46
N GLU A 406 19.07 19.31 -10.46
CA GLU A 406 19.24 20.18 -11.62
C GLU A 406 17.96 20.25 -12.46
N PHE A 407 17.21 19.16 -12.54
CA PHE A 407 15.97 19.09 -13.28
C PHE A 407 14.94 18.18 -12.62
N VAL A 408 13.68 18.64 -12.59
CA VAL A 408 12.53 17.88 -12.10
C VAL A 408 11.42 17.91 -13.13
N GLY A 409 11.04 16.74 -13.62
CA GLY A 409 9.90 16.55 -14.53
C GLY A 409 8.69 15.97 -13.81
N SER A 410 7.67 15.58 -14.58
CA SER A 410 6.44 14.98 -14.04
C SER A 410 6.66 13.65 -13.30
N TRP A 411 7.78 12.97 -13.52
CA TRP A 411 8.11 11.66 -12.96
C TRP A 411 9.16 11.71 -11.85
N GLY A 412 9.58 12.91 -11.44
CA GLY A 412 10.61 13.14 -10.44
C GLY A 412 11.86 13.80 -11.02
N VAL A 413 12.98 13.65 -10.32
CA VAL A 413 14.27 14.20 -10.76
C VAL A 413 14.77 13.53 -12.04
N SER A 414 15.68 14.17 -12.75
CA SER A 414 16.29 13.60 -13.97
C SER A 414 17.13 12.35 -13.66
N ASP A 415 17.37 11.52 -14.68
CA ASP A 415 18.23 10.34 -14.53
C ASP A 415 19.70 10.72 -14.21
N GLU A 416 20.17 11.92 -14.60
CA GLU A 416 21.50 12.44 -14.20
C GLU A 416 21.54 12.74 -12.69
N ASP A 417 20.50 13.38 -12.15
CA ASP A 417 20.35 13.61 -10.71
C ASP A 417 20.23 12.29 -9.94
N LEU A 418 19.46 11.32 -10.47
CA LEU A 418 19.33 9.96 -9.93
C LEU A 418 20.70 9.28 -9.83
N TYR A 419 21.48 9.25 -10.90
CA TYR A 419 22.79 8.60 -10.91
C TYR A 419 23.81 9.34 -10.04
N THR A 420 23.73 10.67 -9.95
CA THR A 420 24.56 11.46 -9.02
C THR A 420 24.25 11.09 -7.57
N LYS A 421 22.96 10.97 -7.21
CA LYS A 421 22.56 10.53 -5.88
C LYS A 421 22.97 9.09 -5.59
N ALA A 422 22.83 8.20 -6.58
CA ALA A 422 23.25 6.80 -6.45
C ALA A 422 24.76 6.70 -6.19
N ASP A 423 25.60 7.43 -6.94
CA ASP A 423 27.05 7.48 -6.73
C ASP A 423 27.40 7.97 -5.31
N GLN A 424 26.73 9.03 -4.83
CA GLN A 424 26.90 9.52 -3.46
C GLN A 424 26.56 8.46 -2.40
N GLU A 425 25.43 7.75 -2.56
CA GLU A 425 25.05 6.68 -1.63
C GLU A 425 26.03 5.50 -1.71
N PHE A 426 26.53 5.14 -2.89
CA PHE A 426 27.53 4.09 -3.05
C PHE A 426 28.85 4.46 -2.37
N GLU A 427 29.31 5.70 -2.53
CA GLU A 427 30.51 6.19 -1.87
C GLU A 427 30.32 6.18 -0.35
N ARG A 428 29.16 6.63 0.14
CA ARG A 428 28.80 6.60 1.56
C ARG A 428 28.81 5.18 2.12
N LEU A 429 28.17 4.23 1.44
CA LEU A 429 28.07 2.83 1.88
C LEU A 429 29.41 2.09 1.75
N SER A 430 30.24 2.43 0.76
CA SER A 430 31.57 1.84 0.58
C SER A 430 32.54 2.14 1.73
N LYS A 431 32.28 3.20 2.50
CA LYS A 431 33.04 3.58 3.70
C LYS A 431 32.67 2.72 4.92
N THR A 432 31.63 1.88 4.80
CA THR A 432 31.21 0.95 5.84
C THR A 432 31.81 -0.44 5.61
N ASP A 433 31.92 -1.25 6.66
CA ASP A 433 32.40 -2.63 6.55
C ASP A 433 31.35 -3.61 5.98
N LYS A 434 30.11 -3.15 5.75
CA LYS A 434 29.02 -3.97 5.22
C LYS A 434 29.00 -3.91 3.69
N PRO A 435 28.85 -5.05 3.00
CA PRO A 435 28.52 -5.01 1.57
C PRO A 435 27.11 -4.43 1.38
N PHE A 436 26.80 -3.92 0.20
CA PHE A 436 25.47 -3.38 -0.10
C PHE A 436 24.86 -3.95 -1.38
N PHE A 437 23.53 -4.01 -1.38
CA PHE A 437 22.70 -4.26 -2.56
C PHE A 437 21.85 -3.02 -2.84
N SER A 438 22.02 -2.43 -4.02
CA SER A 438 21.26 -1.27 -4.45
C SER A 438 20.51 -1.55 -5.75
N LEU A 439 19.21 -1.31 -5.74
CA LEU A 439 18.38 -1.24 -6.94
C LEU A 439 18.15 0.23 -7.28
N VAL A 440 18.70 0.69 -8.40
CA VAL A 440 18.47 2.04 -8.94
C VAL A 440 17.54 1.92 -10.13
N PHE A 441 16.47 2.71 -10.18
CA PHE A 441 15.48 2.63 -11.23
C PHE A 441 15.24 3.99 -11.90
N SER A 442 15.50 4.07 -13.21
CA SER A 442 15.39 5.32 -13.97
C SER A 442 13.93 5.76 -14.20
N SER A 443 13.72 7.05 -14.48
CA SER A 443 12.39 7.64 -14.61
C SER A 443 12.23 8.67 -15.75
N SER A 444 13.31 9.24 -16.30
CA SER A 444 13.17 10.28 -17.34
C SER A 444 12.57 9.77 -18.65
N ASN A 445 12.79 8.50 -19.01
CA ASN A 445 12.24 7.88 -20.22
C ASN A 445 10.74 7.53 -20.09
N HIS A 446 9.92 8.53 -19.79
CA HIS A 446 8.48 8.38 -19.65
C HIS A 446 7.76 9.61 -20.20
N SER A 447 6.66 9.39 -20.94
CA SER A 447 5.80 10.48 -21.43
C SER A 447 5.41 11.43 -20.28
N PRO A 448 5.54 12.76 -20.41
CA PRO A 448 5.71 13.51 -21.67
C PRO A 448 7.17 13.71 -22.16
N TYR A 449 8.14 12.94 -21.65
CA TYR A 449 9.55 12.94 -22.04
C TYR A 449 10.26 14.26 -21.70
N GLU A 450 10.14 14.66 -20.44
CA GLU A 450 10.78 15.85 -19.88
C GLU A 450 12.22 15.54 -19.47
N TYR A 451 13.18 16.26 -20.02
CA TYR A 451 14.61 16.19 -19.69
C TYR A 451 15.28 17.56 -19.93
N PRO A 452 16.45 17.82 -19.32
CA PRO A 452 17.13 19.11 -19.48
C PRO A 452 17.53 19.39 -20.94
N GLU A 453 17.33 20.62 -21.41
CA GLU A 453 17.81 21.02 -22.75
C GLU A 453 19.34 20.98 -22.84
N GLY A 454 19.85 20.54 -23.99
CA GLY A 454 21.30 20.48 -24.24
C GLY A 454 22.03 19.37 -23.48
N LYS A 455 21.31 18.51 -22.75
CA LYS A 455 21.83 17.33 -22.06
C LYS A 455 21.02 16.09 -22.47
N ILE A 456 21.71 15.03 -22.91
CA ILE A 456 21.17 13.68 -23.16
C ILE A 456 22.19 12.67 -22.65
#